data_AF-A0A7J4JCM3-F1
#
_entry.id   AF-A0A7J4JCM3-F1
#
_cell.length_a   1.000
_cell.length_b   1.000
_cell.length_c   1.000
_cell.angle_alpha   90.00
_cell.angle_beta   90.00
_cell.angle_gamma   90.00
#
_symmetry.space_group_name_H-M   'P 1'
#
loop_
_entity.id
_entity.type
_entity.pdbx_description
1 polymer ?
#
loop_
_entity_poly.entity_id
_entity_poly.type
_entity_poly.pdbx_seq_one_letter_code
_entity_poly.pdbx_strand_id
1 'polypeptide(L)'
;MFEEFIPPLYSFASISIAALVLIGISFLIALKLMNLMGKGKDTATVKILMMTIVVNGILGLYTASAIYWKYVHEYVNYVRVTDMVLLLIGIILVTSLYKVYKDYKKLIKKNEPGE
;
A
#
# COMPACT_ATOMS: atom_id res chain seq x y z
N MET A 1 -38.04 -3.73 20.69
CA MET A 1 -37.44 -3.69 19.34
C MET A 1 -36.05 -3.09 19.52
N PHE A 2 -35.00 -3.90 19.40
CA PHE A 2 -33.65 -3.37 19.22
C PHE A 2 -33.56 -2.96 17.76
N GLU A 3 -33.49 -1.65 17.50
CA GLU A 3 -33.10 -1.17 16.19
C GLU A 3 -31.68 -1.69 15.92
N GLU A 4 -31.55 -2.65 15.01
CA GLU A 4 -30.26 -3.00 14.46
C GLU A 4 -29.70 -1.75 13.79
N PHE A 5 -28.74 -1.12 14.46
CA PHE A 5 -27.96 -0.03 13.91
C PHE A 5 -27.14 -0.61 12.75
N ILE A 6 -27.72 -0.66 11.55
CA ILE A 6 -27.02 -1.04 10.33
C ILE A 6 -26.07 0.12 10.05
N PRO A 7 -24.75 -0.03 10.29
CA PRO A 7 -23.83 1.05 9.99
C PRO A 7 -23.92 1.32 8.47
N PRO A 8 -23.96 2.59 8.04
CA PRO A 8 -24.30 2.95 6.67
C PRO A 8 -23.37 2.26 5.67
N LEU A 9 -23.95 1.58 4.67
CA LEU A 9 -23.25 0.85 3.59
C LEU A 9 -22.13 1.68 2.93
N TYR A 10 -22.30 3.00 2.87
CA TYR A 10 -21.35 3.94 2.27
C TYR A 10 -20.02 4.08 3.03
N SER A 11 -19.97 3.71 4.31
CA SER A 11 -18.77 3.83 5.16
C SER A 11 -17.70 2.76 4.89
N PHE A 12 -18.07 1.64 4.25
CA PHE A 12 -17.18 0.48 4.14
C PHE A 12 -16.53 0.32 2.76
N ALA A 13 -17.23 0.69 1.69
CA ALA A 13 -16.62 0.80 0.37
C ALA A 13 -15.47 1.83 0.37
N SER A 14 -15.63 2.92 1.14
CA SER A 14 -14.60 3.95 1.30
C SER A 14 -13.34 3.46 2.02
N ILE A 15 -13.44 2.49 2.94
CA ILE A 15 -12.28 1.87 3.61
C ILE A 15 -11.46 1.05 2.60
N SER A 16 -12.12 0.21 1.80
CA SER A 16 -11.41 -0.56 0.77
C SER A 16 -10.76 0.34 -0.29
N ILE A 17 -11.44 1.42 -0.68
CA ILE A 17 -10.89 2.43 -1.60
C ILE A 17 -9.69 3.12 -0.96
N ALA A 18 -9.77 3.52 0.32
CA ALA A 18 -8.66 4.13 1.04
C ALA A 18 -7.45 3.18 1.14
N ALA A 19 -7.68 1.90 1.43
CA ALA A 19 -6.64 0.87 1.43
C ALA A 19 -5.98 0.73 0.04
N LEU A 20 -6.78 0.70 -1.03
CA LEU A 20 -6.26 0.65 -2.40
C LEU A 20 -5.40 1.87 -2.74
N VAL A 21 -5.84 3.07 -2.35
CA VAL A 21 -5.07 4.32 -2.54
C VAL A 21 -3.75 4.26 -1.78
N LEU A 22 -3.74 3.81 -0.53
CA LEU A 22 -2.52 3.70 0.27
C LEU A 22 -1.54 2.67 -0.30
N ILE A 23 -2.03 1.50 -0.72
CA ILE A 23 -1.21 0.49 -1.41
C ILE A 23 -0.64 1.08 -2.72
N GLY A 24 -1.44 1.82 -3.48
CA GLY A 24 -0.99 2.52 -4.68
C GLY A 24 0.10 3.56 -4.41
N ILE A 25 -0.06 4.38 -3.37
CA ILE A 25 0.97 5.34 -2.93
C ILE A 25 2.26 4.60 -2.53
N SER A 26 2.13 3.52 -1.77
CA SER A 26 3.27 2.69 -1.36
C SER A 26 4.03 2.14 -2.57
N PHE A 27 3.30 1.60 -3.54
CA PHE A 27 3.86 1.11 -4.80
C PHE A 27 4.62 2.21 -5.56
N LEU A 28 4.06 3.41 -5.67
CA LEU A 28 4.73 4.55 -6.31
C LEU A 28 6.01 4.98 -5.57
N ILE A 29 5.99 4.97 -4.23
CA ILE A 29 7.20 5.25 -3.43
C ILE A 29 8.25 4.17 -3.66
N ALA A 30 7.85 2.90 -3.70
CA ALA A 30 8.75 1.77 -3.95
C ALA A 30 9.43 1.88 -5.33
N LEU A 31 8.67 2.23 -6.38
CA LEU A 31 9.22 2.49 -7.72
C LEU A 31 10.19 3.67 -7.72
N LYS A 32 9.84 4.77 -7.04
CA LYS A 32 10.75 5.93 -6.90
C LYS A 32 12.04 5.55 -6.17
N LEU A 33 11.94 4.75 -5.11
CA LEU A 33 13.10 4.25 -4.37
C LEU A 33 13.97 3.36 -5.27
N MET A 34 13.36 2.50 -6.08
CA MET A 34 14.07 1.63 -7.02
C MET A 34 14.84 2.45 -8.07
N ASN A 35 14.23 3.51 -8.59
CA ASN A 35 14.89 4.43 -9.51
C ASN A 35 16.06 5.17 -8.84
N LEU A 36 15.92 5.59 -7.57
CA LEU A 36 16.98 6.26 -6.81
C LEU A 36 18.15 5.34 -6.45
N MET A 37 17.87 4.06 -6.18
CA MET A 37 18.92 3.07 -5.92
C MET A 37 19.72 2.72 -7.18
N GLY A 38 19.24 3.14 -8.36
CA GLY A 38 19.82 2.81 -9.66
C GLY A 38 19.59 1.35 -10.06
N LYS A 39 19.75 1.02 -11.35
CA LYS A 39 19.73 -0.36 -11.87
C LYS A 39 20.97 -1.18 -11.45
N GLY A 40 21.55 -0.85 -10.29
CA GLY A 40 22.88 -1.22 -9.86
C GLY A 40 22.92 -2.53 -9.10
N LYS A 41 23.21 -3.60 -9.83
CA LYS A 41 23.74 -4.90 -9.37
C LYS A 41 22.88 -5.69 -8.39
N ASP A 42 23.05 -7.00 -8.45
CA ASP A 42 22.32 -8.03 -7.72
C ASP A 42 22.56 -7.96 -6.20
N THR A 43 22.12 -6.87 -5.56
CA THR A 43 22.27 -6.63 -4.12
C THR A 43 20.99 -7.07 -3.39
N ALA A 44 21.15 -7.64 -2.19
CA ALA A 44 20.03 -8.14 -1.40
C ALA A 44 18.92 -7.08 -1.19
N THR A 45 19.30 -5.81 -1.04
CA THR A 45 18.36 -4.69 -0.85
C THR A 45 17.47 -4.44 -2.07
N VAL A 46 18.01 -4.55 -3.30
CA VAL A 46 17.22 -4.39 -4.54
C VAL A 46 16.24 -5.56 -4.71
N LYS A 47 16.65 -6.79 -4.36
CA LYS A 47 15.75 -7.97 -4.37
C LYS A 47 14.58 -7.80 -3.39
N ILE A 48 14.86 -7.33 -2.18
CA ILE A 48 13.83 -7.06 -1.17
C ILE A 48 12.86 -5.96 -1.66
N LEU A 49 13.38 -4.89 -2.26
CA LEU A 49 12.54 -3.83 -2.81
C LEU A 49 11.68 -4.32 -3.98
N MET A 50 12.25 -5.12 -4.89
CA MET A 50 11.52 -5.73 -6.00
C MET A 50 10.42 -6.68 -5.50
N MET A 51 10.72 -7.49 -4.49
CA MET A 51 9.71 -8.35 -3.85
C MET A 51 8.62 -7.52 -3.16
N THR A 52 8.98 -6.39 -2.55
CA THR A 52 8.02 -5.45 -1.95
C THR A 52 7.09 -4.84 -3.01
N ILE A 53 7.62 -4.50 -4.18
CA ILE A 53 6.84 -4.00 -5.34
C ILE A 53 5.85 -5.08 -5.81
N VAL A 54 6.32 -6.33 -5.98
CA VAL A 54 5.46 -7.45 -6.38
C VAL A 54 4.35 -7.72 -5.37
N VAL A 55 4.68 -7.77 -4.07
CA VAL A 55 3.69 -7.98 -3.00
C VAL A 55 2.66 -6.84 -2.96
N ASN A 56 3.09 -5.59 -3.12
CA ASN A 56 2.17 -4.45 -3.23
C ASN A 56 1.22 -4.59 -4.43
N GLY A 57 1.73 -5.05 -5.58
CA GLY A 57 0.91 -5.33 -6.76
C GLY A 57 -0.17 -6.38 -6.49
N ILE A 58 0.21 -7.50 -5.85
CA ILE A 58 -0.74 -8.57 -5.48
C ILE A 58 -1.80 -8.05 -4.51
N LEU A 59 -1.39 -7.29 -3.48
CA LEU A 59 -2.33 -6.69 -2.52
C LEU A 59 -3.27 -5.69 -3.17
N GLY A 60 -2.78 -4.90 -4.13
CA GLY A 60 -3.59 -3.96 -4.91
C GLY A 60 -4.64 -4.66 -5.76
N LEU A 61 -4.25 -5.71 -6.49
CA LEU A 61 -5.17 -6.53 -7.28
C LEU A 61 -6.23 -7.21 -6.39
N TYR A 62 -5.81 -7.79 -5.27
CA TYR A 62 -6.73 -8.39 -4.30
C TYR A 62 -7.75 -7.38 -3.77
N THR A 63 -7.30 -6.19 -3.39
CA THR A 63 -8.18 -5.12 -2.87
C THR A 63 -9.14 -4.62 -3.95
N ALA A 64 -8.66 -4.45 -5.19
CA ALA A 64 -9.49 -4.05 -6.33
C ALA A 64 -10.56 -5.11 -6.65
N SER A 65 -10.20 -6.40 -6.63
CA SER A 65 -11.15 -7.50 -6.76
C SER A 65 -12.18 -7.49 -5.63
N ALA A 66 -11.75 -7.30 -4.37
CA ALA A 66 -12.66 -7.23 -3.23
C ALA A 66 -13.67 -6.08 -3.35
N ILE A 67 -13.25 -4.93 -3.86
CA ILE A 67 -14.13 -3.81 -4.18
C ILE A 67 -15.15 -4.22 -5.26
N TYR A 68 -14.69 -4.80 -6.37
CA TYR A 68 -15.57 -5.26 -7.45
C TYR A 68 -16.64 -6.24 -6.94
N TRP A 69 -16.25 -7.24 -6.15
CA TRP A 69 -17.18 -8.23 -5.60
C TRP A 69 -18.24 -7.60 -4.68
N LYS A 70 -17.88 -6.60 -3.88
CA LYS A 70 -18.85 -5.86 -3.03
C LYS A 70 -19.86 -5.07 -3.84
N TYR A 71 -19.40 -4.42 -4.90
CA TYR A 71 -20.27 -3.61 -5.76
C TYR A 71 -21.20 -4.47 -6.62
N VAL A 72 -20.75 -5.65 -7.06
CA VAL A 72 -21.51 -6.50 -7.99
C VAL A 72 -22.39 -7.54 -7.28
N HIS A 73 -21.98 -8.05 -6.11
CA HIS A 73 -22.63 -9.21 -5.47
C HIS A 73 -23.17 -8.93 -4.05
N GLU A 74 -23.20 -7.67 -3.59
CA GLU A 74 -23.76 -7.25 -2.28
C GLU A 74 -23.18 -7.97 -1.04
N TYR A 75 -21.96 -8.53 -1.12
CA TYR A 75 -21.26 -9.15 0.01
C TYR A 75 -20.67 -8.11 0.97
N VAL A 76 -21.49 -7.50 1.82
CA VAL A 76 -21.07 -6.37 2.69
C VAL A 76 -20.49 -6.82 4.05
N ASN A 77 -20.94 -7.96 4.61
CA ASN A 77 -20.66 -8.32 6.01
C ASN A 77 -19.38 -9.13 6.23
N TYR A 78 -18.97 -9.99 5.29
CA TYR A 78 -17.80 -10.87 5.48
C TYR A 78 -16.44 -10.16 5.28
N VAL A 79 -16.44 -8.94 4.75
CA VAL A 79 -15.21 -8.28 4.28
C VAL A 79 -14.69 -7.20 5.25
N ARG A 80 -15.46 -6.88 6.31
CA ARG A 80 -15.18 -5.75 7.21
C ARG A 80 -13.83 -5.84 7.95
N VAL A 81 -13.49 -7.03 8.46
CA VAL A 81 -12.21 -7.24 9.18
C VAL A 81 -11.04 -7.20 8.21
N THR A 82 -11.20 -7.82 7.04
CA THR A 82 -10.18 -7.85 5.99
C THR A 82 -9.88 -6.46 5.44
N ASP A 83 -10.89 -5.59 5.29
CA ASP A 83 -10.71 -4.20 4.85
C ASP A 83 -9.89 -3.36 5.83
N MET A 84 -10.18 -3.48 7.11
CA MET A 84 -9.44 -2.78 8.17
C MET A 84 -7.99 -3.25 8.24
N VAL A 85 -7.76 -4.56 8.08
CA VAL A 85 -6.40 -5.13 8.02
C VAL A 85 -5.65 -4.63 6.79
N LEU A 86 -6.28 -4.60 5.62
CA LEU A 86 -5.68 -4.05 4.39
C LEU A 86 -5.36 -2.56 4.52
N LEU A 87 -6.24 -1.78 5.15
CA LEU A 87 -6.00 -0.38 5.45
C LEU A 87 -4.76 -0.20 6.33
N LEU A 88 -4.66 -0.96 7.43
CA LEU A 88 -3.50 -0.93 8.32
C LEU A 88 -2.22 -1.33 7.60
N ILE A 89 -2.26 -2.38 6.76
CA ILE A 89 -1.13 -2.79 5.92
C ILE A 89 -0.72 -1.65 4.99
N GLY A 90 -1.68 -0.99 4.34
CA GLY A 90 -1.42 0.17 3.49
C GLY A 90 -0.72 1.31 4.24
N ILE A 91 -1.19 1.67 5.44
CA ILE A 91 -0.57 2.71 6.28
C ILE A 91 0.88 2.33 6.65
N ILE A 92 1.10 1.09 7.09
CA ILE A 92 2.43 0.60 7.47
C ILE A 92 3.37 0.62 6.25
N LEU A 93 2.92 0.12 5.11
CA LEU A 93 3.72 0.09 3.89
C LEU A 93 4.10 1.49 3.40
N VAL A 94 3.17 2.45 3.42
CA VAL A 94 3.46 3.85 3.05
C VAL A 94 4.47 4.46 4.02
N THR A 95 4.25 4.33 5.34
CA THR A 95 5.11 4.95 6.36
C THR A 95 6.53 4.36 6.35
N SER A 96 6.65 3.03 6.26
CA SER A 96 7.94 2.33 6.17
C SER A 96 8.70 2.71 4.91
N LEU A 97 8.08 2.63 3.73
CA LEU A 97 8.78 2.97 2.48
C LEU A 97 9.11 4.45 2.38
N TYR A 98 8.24 5.33 2.89
CA TYR A 98 8.53 6.77 2.94
C TYR A 98 9.73 7.08 3.83
N LYS A 99 9.85 6.41 4.99
CA LYS A 99 11.00 6.56 5.88
C LYS A 99 12.30 6.15 5.18
N VAL A 100 12.31 4.95 4.56
CA VAL A 100 13.47 4.46 3.80
C VAL A 100 13.82 5.41 2.65
N TYR A 101 12.82 5.88 1.90
CA TYR A 101 13.01 6.85 0.83
C TYR A 101 13.65 8.16 1.30
N LYS A 102 13.17 8.71 2.43
CA LYS A 102 13.72 9.94 3.02
C LYS A 102 15.16 9.74 3.48
N ASP A 103 15.45 8.62 4.13
CA ASP A 103 16.79 8.30 4.64
C ASP A 103 17.77 8.08 3.48
N TYR A 104 17.37 7.34 2.44
CA TYR A 104 18.18 7.12 1.25
C TYR A 104 18.47 8.42 0.49
N LYS A 105 17.46 9.29 0.34
CA LYS A 105 17.63 10.61 -0.29
C LYS A 105 18.61 11.51 0.48
N LYS A 106 18.61 11.45 1.81
CA LYS A 106 19.58 12.18 2.65
C LYS A 106 21.01 11.63 2.47
N LEU A 107 21.16 10.30 2.39
CA LEU A 107 22.46 9.66 2.20
C LEU A 107 23.10 10.03 0.86
N ILE A 108 22.32 10.03 -0.23
CA ILE A 108 22.80 10.48 -1.55
C ILE A 108 23.31 11.92 -1.46
N LYS A 109 22.50 12.85 -0.92
CA LYS A 109 22.90 14.25 -0.76
C LYS A 109 24.15 14.46 0.07
N LYS A 110 24.40 13.61 1.07
CA LYS A 110 25.59 13.70 1.93
C LYS A 110 26.87 13.19 1.24
N ASN A 111 26.72 12.34 0.22
CA ASN A 111 27.82 11.67 -0.48
C ASN A 111 28.05 12.21 -1.91
N GLU A 112 27.30 13.21 -2.36
CA GLU A 112 27.66 13.97 -3.56
C GLU A 112 28.88 14.85 -3.21
N PRO A 113 30.04 14.66 -3.86
CA PRO A 113 31.22 15.49 -3.61
C PRO A 113 30.97 16.88 -4.22
N GLY A 114 30.56 17.85 -3.39
CA GLY A 114 30.25 19.19 -3.91
C GLY A 114 29.65 20.21 -2.94
N GLU A 115 30.00 20.19 -1.65
CA GLU A 115 30.06 21.43 -0.83
C GLU A 115 31.51 21.70 -0.44
#